data_AF-A0AAW1DS21-F1
#
_entry.id   AF-A0AAW1DS21-F1
#
_cell.length_a   1.000
_cell.length_b   1.000
_cell.length_c   1.000
_cell.angle_alpha   90.00
_cell.angle_beta   90.00
_cell.angle_gamma   90.00
#
_symmetry.space_group_name_H-M   'P 1'
#
loop_
_entity.id
_entity.type
_entity.pdbx_description
1 polymer ?
#
loop_
_entity_poly.entity_id
_entity_poly.type
_entity_poly.pdbx_seq_one_letter_code
_entity_poly.pdbx_strand_id
1 'polypeptide(L)'
;MQVAEGNMRHFLERSTAQLDNLINYHTLNKRLTSDEFEADMMVNTRFAGNKIRLNKFSSWINTVNCVSITNKDNEASNGIVHIIDSVLNPDSSPQRNVADILLQDGRFTRFTYAMENTGISRALRRSKDAVTILAPTDNAFQKLQSSTLQNLLNDDKAGEALIKNHILPHTLCLPAVIGQHKLKAESNEKLSFNCSTKGVSIGQNITLKEFMTADNGVVYVIDEVMFPTRANNLLKLLEDEKLNTFLKLMKFTKVDETFEQAGDYTLFVPNEESMLNMDATKLKELMENRVKARQFVLHHAVQGKFKNPRNLR
;
A
#
# COMPACT_ATOMS: atom_id res chain seq x y z
N MET A 1 -3.68 16.25 24.96
CA MET A 1 -4.70 16.88 25.83
C MET A 1 -5.66 17.77 25.04
N GLN A 2 -5.19 18.71 24.20
CA GLN A 2 -6.08 19.55 23.35
C GLN A 2 -6.90 18.78 22.30
N VAL A 3 -6.41 17.67 21.75
CA VAL A 3 -7.15 16.86 20.74
C VAL A 3 -8.32 16.09 21.39
N ALA A 4 -8.18 15.69 22.65
CA ALA A 4 -9.24 14.99 23.39
C ALA A 4 -10.39 15.93 23.78
N GLU A 5 -10.08 17.20 24.11
CA GLU A 5 -11.10 18.22 24.43
C GLU A 5 -11.89 18.68 23.19
N GLY A 6 -11.23 18.79 22.02
CA GLY A 6 -11.89 19.13 20.76
C GLY A 6 -12.89 18.06 20.31
N ASN A 7 -12.53 16.78 20.45
CA ASN A 7 -13.44 15.67 20.15
C ASN A 7 -14.62 15.64 21.14
N MET A 8 -14.38 15.84 22.43
CA MET A 8 -15.43 15.80 23.46
C MET A 8 -16.49 16.89 23.27
N ARG A 9 -16.12 18.12 22.87
CA ARG A 9 -17.08 19.19 22.58
C ARG A 9 -18.04 18.85 21.43
N HIS A 10 -17.55 18.24 20.36
CA HIS A 10 -18.39 17.77 19.26
C HIS A 10 -19.34 16.63 19.68
N PHE A 11 -18.99 15.85 20.71
CA PHE A 11 -19.87 14.81 21.26
C PHE A 11 -20.92 15.35 22.26
N LEU A 12 -20.60 16.41 23.00
CA LEU A 12 -21.50 17.01 24.00
C LEU A 12 -22.63 17.85 23.40
N GLU A 13 -22.54 18.24 22.12
CA GLU A 13 -23.61 18.94 21.39
C GLU A 13 -24.65 17.99 20.76
N ARG A 14 -24.51 16.68 20.96
CA ARG A 14 -25.39 15.66 20.35
C ARG A 14 -26.72 15.54 21.09
N SER A 15 -27.80 15.31 20.34
CA SER A 15 -29.11 15.01 20.92
C SER A 15 -29.07 13.70 21.71
N THR A 16 -30.03 13.49 22.62
CA THR A 16 -30.17 12.24 23.39
C THR A 16 -30.17 11.00 22.48
N ALA A 17 -30.91 11.06 21.37
CA ALA A 17 -30.96 9.99 20.38
C ALA A 17 -29.59 9.70 19.73
N GLN A 18 -28.78 10.74 19.48
CA GLN A 18 -27.43 10.56 18.92
C GLN A 18 -26.46 9.95 19.94
N LEU A 19 -26.60 10.30 21.22
CA LEU A 19 -25.81 9.70 22.30
C LEU A 19 -26.21 8.23 22.51
N ASP A 20 -27.50 7.91 22.47
CA ASP A 20 -28.00 6.54 22.56
C ASP A 20 -27.47 5.68 21.40
N ASN A 21 -27.48 6.19 20.17
CA ASN A 21 -26.91 5.50 19.02
C ASN A 21 -25.40 5.26 19.18
N LEU A 22 -24.67 6.25 19.72
CA LEU A 22 -23.24 6.12 19.99
C LEU A 22 -22.96 5.00 21.00
N ILE A 23 -23.68 4.98 22.14
CA ILE A 23 -23.52 3.94 23.16
C ILE A 23 -23.90 2.57 22.60
N ASN A 24 -25.01 2.50 21.86
CA ASN A 24 -25.46 1.25 21.23
C ASN A 24 -24.47 0.73 20.17
N TYR A 25 -23.73 1.62 19.50
CA TYR A 25 -22.66 1.23 18.57
C TYR A 25 -21.43 0.65 19.29
N HIS A 26 -21.18 1.06 20.53
CA HIS A 26 -20.11 0.49 21.37
C HIS A 26 -20.54 -0.79 22.11
N THR A 27 -21.80 -1.22 21.98
CA THR A 27 -22.35 -2.33 22.76
C THR A 27 -22.71 -3.49 21.86
N LEU A 28 -22.46 -4.73 22.31
CA LEU A 28 -22.87 -5.96 21.64
C LEU A 28 -24.15 -6.54 22.25
N ASN A 29 -24.88 -7.34 21.47
CA ASN A 29 -26.04 -8.11 21.95
C ASN A 29 -25.67 -9.40 22.70
N LYS A 30 -24.37 -9.63 22.97
CA LYS A 30 -23.86 -10.82 23.64
C LYS A 30 -22.63 -10.48 24.48
N ARG A 31 -22.32 -11.33 25.47
CA ARG A 31 -21.00 -11.37 26.10
C ARG A 31 -19.99 -11.91 25.10
N LEU A 32 -18.80 -11.34 25.08
CA LEU A 32 -17.71 -11.75 24.20
C LEU A 32 -16.38 -11.47 24.90
N THR A 33 -15.60 -12.50 25.19
CA THR A 33 -14.24 -12.36 25.75
C THR A 33 -13.21 -12.19 24.64
N SER A 34 -12.02 -11.72 24.99
CA SER A 34 -10.92 -11.52 24.03
C SER A 34 -10.33 -12.83 23.48
N ASP A 35 -10.62 -13.95 24.13
CA ASP A 35 -10.25 -15.28 23.63
C ASP A 35 -11.13 -15.73 22.46
N GLU A 36 -12.37 -15.24 22.39
CA GLU A 36 -13.29 -15.48 21.27
C GLU A 36 -13.05 -14.54 20.08
N PHE A 37 -12.10 -13.60 20.19
CA PHE A 37 -11.76 -12.71 19.08
C PHE A 37 -10.94 -13.47 18.04
N GLU A 38 -11.34 -13.33 16.77
CA GLU A 38 -10.61 -13.83 15.62
C GLU A 38 -10.10 -12.68 14.75
N ALA A 39 -9.17 -12.97 13.85
CA ALA A 39 -8.74 -12.00 12.84
C ALA A 39 -9.91 -11.63 11.91
N ASP A 40 -10.11 -10.33 11.65
CA ASP A 40 -11.19 -9.77 10.82
C ASP A 40 -12.63 -10.17 11.23
N MET A 41 -12.86 -10.43 12.51
CA MET A 41 -14.17 -10.86 13.00
C MET A 41 -15.17 -9.69 12.98
N MET A 42 -16.22 -9.80 12.16
CA MET A 42 -17.31 -8.82 12.14
C MET A 42 -18.44 -9.21 13.09
N VAL A 43 -18.81 -8.30 13.99
CA VAL A 43 -19.90 -8.52 14.97
C VAL A 43 -20.94 -7.40 14.94
N ASN A 44 -22.21 -7.77 15.11
CA ASN A 44 -23.32 -6.82 15.15
C ASN A 44 -23.36 -6.09 16.50
N THR A 45 -23.50 -4.77 16.43
CA THR A 45 -23.70 -3.91 17.61
C THR A 45 -25.18 -3.87 18.02
N ARG A 46 -25.50 -3.19 19.13
CA ARG A 46 -26.89 -2.87 19.51
C ARG A 46 -27.48 -1.77 18.64
N PHE A 47 -26.66 -0.99 17.94
CA PHE A 47 -27.14 -0.02 16.97
C PHE A 47 -27.49 -0.76 15.68
N ALA A 48 -28.79 -0.93 15.41
CA ALA A 48 -29.31 -1.78 14.34
C ALA A 48 -28.64 -1.48 12.99
N GLY A 49 -28.30 -2.54 12.26
CA GLY A 49 -27.58 -2.46 10.97
C GLY A 49 -26.07 -2.19 11.07
N ASN A 50 -25.58 -1.76 12.24
CA ASN A 50 -24.18 -1.39 12.42
C ASN A 50 -23.35 -2.54 13.00
N LYS A 51 -22.16 -2.71 12.42
CA LYS A 51 -21.18 -3.73 12.82
C LYS A 51 -19.90 -3.05 13.30
N ILE A 52 -19.13 -3.78 14.09
CA ILE A 52 -17.74 -3.47 14.41
C ILE A 52 -16.86 -4.64 13.98
N ARG A 53 -15.63 -4.33 13.59
CA ARG A 53 -14.58 -5.30 13.29
C ARG A 53 -13.70 -5.51 14.50
N LEU A 54 -13.56 -6.75 14.94
CA LEU A 54 -12.59 -7.16 15.94
C LEU A 54 -11.39 -7.81 15.25
N ASN A 55 -10.19 -7.58 15.77
CA ASN A 55 -9.00 -8.27 15.31
C ASN A 55 -8.19 -8.75 16.50
N LYS A 56 -7.66 -9.96 16.40
CA LYS A 56 -6.61 -10.52 17.26
C LYS A 56 -5.36 -10.74 16.42
N PHE A 57 -4.31 -9.97 16.69
CA PHE A 57 -3.04 -10.06 15.96
C PHE A 57 -2.07 -11.02 16.66
N SER A 58 -1.09 -11.55 15.91
CA SER A 58 -0.03 -12.41 16.45
C SER A 58 0.86 -11.71 17.50
N SER A 59 0.84 -10.38 17.53
CA SER A 59 1.47 -9.54 18.56
C SER A 59 0.68 -9.50 19.88
N TRP A 60 -0.42 -10.27 20.00
CA TRP A 60 -1.37 -10.27 21.12
C TRP A 60 -2.18 -8.97 21.29
N ILE A 61 -2.00 -8.03 20.36
CA ILE A 61 -2.77 -6.79 20.32
C ILE A 61 -4.16 -7.12 19.78
N ASN A 62 -5.17 -6.64 20.48
CA ASN A 62 -6.56 -6.72 20.05
C ASN A 62 -7.06 -5.34 19.66
N THR A 63 -7.80 -5.24 18.57
CA THR A 63 -8.41 -3.98 18.13
C THR A 63 -9.89 -4.12 17.84
N VAL A 64 -10.62 -3.02 17.97
CA VAL A 64 -11.98 -2.85 17.49
C VAL A 64 -12.01 -1.69 16.50
N ASN A 65 -12.43 -1.91 15.25
CA ASN A 65 -12.32 -0.92 14.16
C ASN A 65 -10.93 -0.26 14.08
N CYS A 66 -9.87 -1.05 14.28
CA CYS A 66 -8.47 -0.59 14.39
C CYS A 66 -8.13 0.36 15.56
N VAL A 67 -9.05 0.57 16.50
CA VAL A 67 -8.82 1.21 17.81
C VAL A 67 -8.30 0.16 18.79
N SER A 68 -7.28 0.48 19.58
CA SER A 68 -6.65 -0.47 20.48
C SER A 68 -7.52 -0.75 21.70
N ILE A 69 -7.59 -2.01 22.12
CA ILE A 69 -8.21 -2.40 23.41
C ILE A 69 -7.12 -2.36 24.48
N THR A 70 -7.22 -1.42 25.41
CA THR A 70 -6.22 -1.14 26.45
C THR A 70 -6.37 -2.01 27.68
N ASN A 71 -7.60 -2.41 28.01
CA ASN A 71 -7.91 -3.36 29.08
C ASN A 71 -9.10 -4.22 28.64
N LYS A 72 -8.98 -5.54 28.77
CA LYS A 72 -9.89 -6.52 28.21
C LYS A 72 -10.47 -7.41 29.30
N ASP A 73 -11.62 -8.02 29.02
CA ASP A 73 -12.23 -9.07 29.84
C ASP A 73 -12.62 -8.63 31.27
N ASN A 74 -13.06 -7.38 31.44
CA ASN A 74 -13.54 -6.91 32.75
C ASN A 74 -14.97 -7.41 32.98
N GLU A 75 -15.12 -8.48 33.75
CA GLU A 75 -16.43 -9.09 34.00
C GLU A 75 -17.32 -8.29 34.95
N ALA A 76 -18.61 -8.24 34.61
CA ALA A 76 -19.68 -7.70 35.43
C ALA A 76 -20.84 -8.70 35.52
N SER A 77 -21.72 -8.49 36.51
CA SER A 77 -22.90 -9.33 36.71
C SER A 77 -23.81 -9.43 35.48
N ASN A 78 -23.81 -8.41 34.61
CA ASN A 78 -24.64 -8.32 33.42
C ASN A 78 -23.86 -8.17 32.09
N GLY A 79 -22.52 -8.27 32.09
CA GLY A 79 -21.76 -8.11 30.85
C GLY A 79 -20.25 -8.26 31.00
N ILE A 80 -19.53 -7.83 29.96
CA ILE A 80 -18.07 -7.76 29.92
C ILE A 80 -17.70 -6.39 29.34
N VAL A 81 -16.72 -5.73 29.93
CA VAL A 81 -16.21 -4.43 29.47
C VAL A 81 -14.81 -4.58 28.90
N HIS A 82 -14.65 -4.10 27.67
CA HIS A 82 -13.36 -3.87 27.01
C HIS A 82 -13.12 -2.37 26.91
N ILE A 83 -12.04 -1.88 27.51
CA ILE A 83 -11.65 -0.47 27.50
C ILE A 83 -10.82 -0.22 26.23
N ILE A 84 -11.14 0.84 25.50
CA ILE A 84 -10.53 1.19 24.21
C ILE A 84 -9.86 2.56 24.25
N ASP A 85 -8.89 2.79 23.37
CA ASP A 85 -8.09 4.03 23.34
C ASP A 85 -8.76 5.20 22.58
N SER A 86 -9.90 4.97 21.94
CA SER A 86 -10.66 6.02 21.24
C SER A 86 -12.16 5.70 21.16
N VAL A 87 -12.97 6.73 20.98
CA VAL A 87 -14.42 6.60 20.75
C VAL A 87 -14.65 6.14 19.31
N LEU A 88 -15.45 5.08 19.12
CA LEU A 88 -15.87 4.60 17.81
C LEU A 88 -16.91 5.55 17.21
N ASN A 89 -16.76 5.89 15.93
CA ASN A 89 -17.73 6.71 15.21
C ASN A 89 -18.74 5.82 14.45
N PRO A 90 -20.05 5.88 14.77
CA PRO A 90 -21.08 5.13 14.05
C PRO A 90 -21.13 5.45 12.54
N ASP A 91 -20.83 6.70 12.16
CA ASP A 91 -20.83 7.13 10.76
C ASP A 91 -19.70 6.47 9.95
N SER A 92 -18.68 5.96 10.65
CA SER A 92 -17.57 5.20 10.08
C SER A 92 -17.78 3.69 10.17
N SER A 93 -19.00 3.22 10.40
CA SER A 93 -19.27 1.77 10.45
C SER A 93 -18.87 1.09 9.14
N PRO A 94 -18.20 -0.07 9.19
CA PRO A 94 -17.79 -0.85 8.02
C PRO A 94 -19.01 -1.44 7.28
N GLN A 95 -19.68 -0.62 6.48
CA GLN A 95 -20.89 -0.96 5.73
C GLN A 95 -20.66 -1.18 4.23
N ARG A 96 -19.51 -0.74 3.72
CA ARG A 96 -19.14 -0.79 2.30
C ARG A 96 -17.77 -1.45 2.15
N ASN A 97 -17.55 -2.12 1.04
CA ASN A 97 -16.23 -2.69 0.73
C ASN A 97 -15.20 -1.62 0.38
N VAL A 98 -13.92 -1.99 0.46
CA VAL A 98 -12.78 -1.08 0.21
C VAL A 98 -12.85 -0.42 -1.17
N ALA A 99 -13.32 -1.13 -2.20
CA ALA A 99 -13.41 -0.59 -3.55
C ALA A 99 -14.51 0.48 -3.65
N ASP A 100 -15.67 0.25 -3.05
CA ASP A 100 -16.77 1.22 -2.98
C ASP A 100 -16.40 2.47 -2.19
N ILE A 101 -15.68 2.31 -1.07
CA ILE A 101 -15.19 3.44 -0.28
C ILE A 101 -14.26 4.31 -1.14
N LEU A 102 -13.30 3.71 -1.83
CA LEU A 102 -12.35 4.43 -2.66
C LEU A 102 -13.02 5.12 -3.85
N LEU A 103 -13.92 4.44 -4.56
CA LEU A 103 -14.60 4.99 -5.73
C LEU A 103 -15.51 6.18 -5.41
N GLN A 104 -16.04 6.25 -4.20
CA GLN A 104 -16.93 7.32 -3.75
C GLN A 104 -16.19 8.47 -3.06
N ASP A 105 -14.91 8.28 -2.74
CA ASP A 105 -14.06 9.31 -2.15
C ASP A 105 -13.25 10.02 -3.24
N GLY A 106 -13.56 11.30 -3.46
CA GLY A 106 -12.97 12.12 -4.52
C GLY A 106 -11.46 12.37 -4.41
N ARG A 107 -10.80 11.88 -3.35
CA ARG A 107 -9.34 11.99 -3.18
C ARG A 107 -8.55 10.93 -3.95
N PHE A 108 -9.21 9.89 -4.47
CA PHE A 108 -8.55 8.72 -5.07
C PHE A 108 -8.91 8.51 -6.54
N THR A 109 -9.26 9.57 -7.28
CA THR A 109 -9.81 9.42 -8.64
C THR A 109 -8.83 8.74 -9.61
N ARG A 110 -7.52 9.03 -9.52
CA ARG A 110 -6.49 8.41 -10.36
C ARG A 110 -6.22 6.96 -9.98
N PHE A 111 -6.18 6.68 -8.68
CA PHE A 111 -5.96 5.33 -8.17
C PHE A 111 -7.12 4.40 -8.57
N THR A 112 -8.35 4.88 -8.37
CA THR A 112 -9.56 4.12 -8.68
C THR A 112 -9.75 3.90 -10.18
N TYR A 113 -9.42 4.90 -11.02
CA TYR A 113 -9.38 4.71 -12.48
C TYR A 113 -8.46 3.55 -12.88
N ALA A 114 -7.25 3.48 -12.30
CA ALA A 114 -6.33 2.36 -12.55
C ALA A 114 -6.84 1.02 -11.98
N MET A 115 -7.50 1.03 -10.82
CA MET A 115 -8.15 -0.17 -10.27
C MET A 115 -9.30 -0.69 -11.14
N GLU A 116 -10.05 0.19 -11.78
CA GLU A 116 -11.15 -0.17 -12.68
C GLU A 116 -10.63 -0.74 -14.00
N ASN A 117 -9.65 -0.09 -14.62
CA ASN A 117 -9.03 -0.55 -15.87
C ASN A 117 -8.37 -1.92 -15.73
N THR A 118 -7.72 -2.19 -14.59
CA THR A 118 -7.08 -3.48 -14.29
C THR A 118 -8.07 -4.55 -13.80
N GLY A 119 -9.34 -4.19 -13.58
CA GLY A 119 -10.36 -5.10 -13.05
C GLY A 119 -10.21 -5.47 -11.56
N ILE A 120 -9.22 -4.89 -10.86
CA ILE A 120 -8.96 -5.14 -9.43
C ILE A 120 -10.13 -4.67 -8.57
N SER A 121 -10.79 -3.55 -8.91
CA SER A 121 -11.97 -3.08 -8.18
C SER A 121 -13.08 -4.15 -8.15
N ARG A 122 -13.29 -4.86 -9.27
CA ARG A 122 -14.25 -5.96 -9.38
C ARG A 122 -13.81 -7.20 -8.60
N ALA A 123 -12.51 -7.52 -8.61
CA ALA A 123 -11.96 -8.62 -7.84
C ALA A 123 -12.16 -8.40 -6.34
N LEU A 124 -11.85 -7.20 -5.83
CA LEU A 124 -12.02 -6.83 -4.42
C LEU A 124 -13.48 -6.88 -3.97
N ARG A 125 -14.43 -6.47 -4.81
CA ARG A 125 -15.88 -6.58 -4.52
C ARG A 125 -16.38 -8.02 -4.40
N ARG A 126 -15.74 -8.96 -5.12
CA ARG A 126 -16.13 -10.39 -5.12
C ARG A 126 -15.42 -11.18 -4.04
N SER A 127 -14.24 -10.72 -3.61
CA SER A 127 -13.46 -11.39 -2.59
C SER A 127 -14.15 -11.32 -1.23
N LYS A 128 -14.03 -12.40 -0.48
CA LYS A 128 -14.38 -12.44 0.95
C LYS A 128 -13.16 -12.23 1.84
N ASP A 129 -11.97 -12.24 1.24
CA ASP A 129 -10.72 -12.09 1.97
C ASP A 129 -10.54 -10.63 2.37
N ALA A 130 -10.15 -10.42 3.62
CA ALA A 130 -9.92 -9.10 4.17
C ALA A 130 -8.58 -8.54 3.70
N VAL A 131 -8.58 -7.29 3.23
CA VAL A 131 -7.38 -6.65 2.68
C VAL A 131 -7.05 -5.34 3.38
N THR A 132 -5.81 -4.90 3.25
CA THR A 132 -5.44 -3.51 3.54
C THR A 132 -5.05 -2.81 2.25
N ILE A 133 -5.75 -1.73 1.90
CA ILE A 133 -5.40 -0.87 0.78
C ILE A 133 -4.60 0.32 1.28
N LEU A 134 -3.41 0.51 0.75
CA LEU A 134 -2.57 1.68 0.97
C LEU A 134 -2.87 2.64 -0.18
N ALA A 135 -3.89 3.50 -0.04
CA ALA A 135 -4.49 4.25 -1.13
C ALA A 135 -3.78 5.60 -1.37
N PRO A 136 -3.03 5.76 -2.48
CA PRO A 136 -2.41 7.02 -2.83
C PRO A 136 -3.45 8.06 -3.25
N THR A 137 -3.37 9.25 -2.65
CA THR A 137 -4.21 10.39 -3.03
C THR A 137 -3.87 10.89 -4.42
N ASP A 138 -4.78 11.66 -5.03
CA ASP A 138 -4.50 12.32 -6.31
C ASP A 138 -3.32 13.29 -6.21
N ASN A 139 -3.07 13.88 -5.04
CA ASN A 139 -1.87 14.68 -4.75
C ASN A 139 -0.60 13.82 -4.80
N ALA A 140 -0.64 12.57 -4.36
CA ALA A 140 0.48 11.63 -4.49
C ALA A 140 0.82 11.40 -5.97
N PHE A 141 -0.18 11.21 -6.83
CA PHE A 141 0.03 11.07 -8.27
C PHE A 141 0.52 12.36 -8.95
N GLN A 142 0.10 13.54 -8.47
CA GLN A 142 0.57 14.82 -9.02
C GLN A 142 2.07 15.06 -8.80
N LYS A 143 2.68 14.42 -7.80
CA LYS A 143 4.14 14.48 -7.56
C LYS A 143 4.93 13.70 -8.62
N LEU A 144 4.28 12.83 -9.40
CA LEU A 144 4.94 12.03 -10.43
C LEU A 144 5.19 12.84 -11.70
N GLN A 145 6.27 12.51 -12.41
CA GLN A 145 6.52 13.07 -13.74
C GLN A 145 5.44 12.60 -14.73
N SER A 146 5.01 13.49 -15.63
CA SER A 146 3.94 13.20 -16.59
C SER A 146 4.23 11.97 -17.47
N SER A 147 5.49 11.75 -17.85
CA SER A 147 5.93 10.58 -18.61
C SER A 147 5.74 9.28 -17.82
N THR A 148 6.17 9.25 -16.55
CA THR A 148 5.99 8.10 -15.65
C THR A 148 4.50 7.77 -15.49
N LEU A 149 3.67 8.79 -15.31
CA LEU A 149 2.23 8.61 -15.17
C LEU A 149 1.60 8.06 -16.46
N GLN A 150 1.97 8.60 -17.63
CA GLN A 150 1.45 8.10 -18.91
C GLN A 150 1.88 6.65 -19.17
N ASN A 151 3.15 6.31 -18.92
CA ASN A 151 3.64 4.94 -19.11
C ASN A 151 2.88 3.96 -18.20
N LEU A 152 2.60 4.36 -16.95
CA LEU A 152 1.85 3.56 -16.01
C LEU A 152 0.37 3.37 -16.39
N LEU A 153 -0.26 4.42 -16.95
CA LEU A 153 -1.66 4.37 -17.36
C LEU A 153 -1.87 3.64 -18.69
N ASN A 154 -0.84 3.56 -19.54
CA ASN A 154 -0.91 2.93 -20.87
C ASN A 154 -0.43 1.48 -20.90
N ASP A 155 0.23 0.99 -19.84
CA ASP A 155 0.66 -0.40 -19.70
C ASP A 155 -0.16 -1.11 -18.62
N ASP A 156 -1.07 -1.99 -19.06
CA ASP A 156 -1.95 -2.77 -18.17
C ASP A 156 -1.17 -3.60 -17.15
N LYS A 157 -0.02 -4.17 -17.51
CA LYS A 157 0.79 -5.00 -16.59
C LYS A 157 1.49 -4.14 -15.56
N ALA A 158 2.02 -2.99 -15.97
CA ALA A 158 2.63 -2.03 -15.05
C ALA A 158 1.59 -1.45 -14.09
N GLY A 159 0.42 -1.06 -14.60
CA GLY A 159 -0.72 -0.61 -13.82
C GLY A 159 -1.16 -1.66 -12.81
N GLU A 160 -1.38 -2.90 -13.24
CA GLU A 160 -1.78 -4.00 -12.35
C GLU A 160 -0.72 -4.25 -11.26
N ALA A 161 0.57 -4.29 -11.62
CA ALA A 161 1.65 -4.49 -10.67
C ALA A 161 1.74 -3.35 -9.63
N LEU A 162 1.52 -2.11 -10.07
CA LEU A 162 1.46 -0.95 -9.18
C LEU A 162 0.31 -1.08 -8.19
N ILE A 163 -0.91 -1.31 -8.67
CA ILE A 163 -2.09 -1.43 -7.80
C ILE A 163 -1.89 -2.56 -6.80
N LYS A 164 -1.42 -3.74 -7.25
CA LYS A 164 -1.10 -4.87 -6.36
C LYS A 164 0.00 -4.54 -5.34
N ASN A 165 0.89 -3.59 -5.62
CA ASN A 165 1.90 -3.15 -4.66
C ASN A 165 1.31 -2.32 -3.51
N HIS A 166 0.10 -1.81 -3.68
CA HIS A 166 -0.65 -1.04 -2.68
C HIS A 166 -1.67 -1.90 -1.91
N ILE A 167 -1.70 -3.21 -2.13
CA ILE A 167 -2.65 -4.12 -1.48
C ILE A 167 -1.88 -5.12 -0.63
N LEU A 168 -2.22 -5.19 0.66
CA LEU A 168 -1.81 -6.29 1.53
C LEU A 168 -2.92 -7.34 1.60
N PRO A 169 -2.61 -8.64 1.52
CA PRO A 169 -3.57 -9.74 1.53
C PRO A 169 -4.25 -9.98 2.90
N HIS A 170 -4.09 -9.06 3.86
CA HIS A 170 -4.59 -9.18 5.23
C HIS A 170 -4.97 -7.79 5.77
N THR A 171 -5.88 -7.75 6.75
CA THR A 171 -6.17 -6.55 7.55
C THR A 171 -4.97 -6.19 8.43
N LEU A 172 -4.54 -4.93 8.39
CA LEU A 172 -3.49 -4.36 9.22
C LEU A 172 -4.04 -3.16 9.99
N CYS A 173 -4.00 -3.22 11.31
CA CYS A 173 -4.28 -2.06 12.16
C CYS A 173 -2.97 -1.52 12.72
N LEU A 174 -2.75 -0.20 12.67
CA LEU A 174 -1.49 0.41 13.12
C LEU A 174 -1.08 0.05 14.56
N PRO A 175 -1.99 -0.09 15.55
CA PRO A 175 -1.61 -0.55 16.88
C PRO A 175 -0.86 -1.88 16.89
N ALA A 176 -1.13 -2.78 15.93
CA ALA A 176 -0.48 -4.08 15.83
C ALA A 176 0.98 -4.02 15.35
N VAL A 177 1.43 -2.89 14.79
CA VAL A 177 2.79 -2.70 14.26
C VAL A 177 3.72 -2.29 15.41
N ILE A 178 4.25 -3.29 16.11
CA ILE A 178 5.20 -3.13 17.21
C ILE A 178 6.64 -3.25 16.71
N GLY A 179 7.23 -2.13 16.28
CA GLY A 179 8.60 -2.07 15.79
C GLY A 179 8.73 -2.28 14.28
N GLN A 180 9.84 -2.88 13.85
CA GLN A 180 10.09 -3.14 12.42
C GLN A 180 9.47 -4.46 11.98
N HIS A 181 8.66 -4.41 10.93
CA HIS A 181 8.00 -5.59 10.37
C HIS A 181 8.00 -5.54 8.84
N LYS A 182 8.00 -6.70 8.18
CA LYS A 182 7.93 -6.78 6.72
C LYS A 182 6.69 -7.57 6.31
N LEU A 183 5.81 -6.94 5.54
CA LEU A 183 4.62 -7.58 5.00
C LEU A 183 4.76 -7.72 3.48
N LYS A 184 4.21 -8.80 2.96
CA LYS A 184 4.19 -9.06 1.53
C LYS A 184 2.93 -8.42 0.93
N ALA A 185 3.09 -7.58 -0.08
CA ALA A 185 1.98 -7.06 -0.88
C ALA A 185 1.52 -8.11 -1.92
N GLU A 186 0.35 -7.88 -2.53
CA GLU A 186 -0.18 -8.70 -3.64
C GLU A 186 0.77 -8.72 -4.86
N SER A 187 1.61 -7.69 -5.02
CA SER A 187 2.69 -7.65 -6.03
C SER A 187 3.79 -8.69 -5.78
N ASN A 188 3.79 -9.33 -4.59
CA ASN A 188 4.86 -10.13 -4.00
C ASN A 188 6.07 -9.35 -3.47
N GLU A 189 6.06 -8.02 -3.54
CA GLU A 189 7.10 -7.19 -2.92
C GLU A 189 6.96 -7.18 -1.39
N LYS A 190 8.08 -7.00 -0.69
CA LYS A 190 8.11 -6.90 0.77
C LYS A 190 8.12 -5.43 1.18
N LEU A 191 7.00 -4.94 1.68
CA LEU A 191 6.89 -3.60 2.26
C LEU A 191 7.41 -3.63 3.70
N SER A 192 8.33 -2.73 4.02
CA SER A 192 8.91 -2.60 5.36
C SER A 192 8.15 -1.55 6.15
N PHE A 193 7.50 -1.97 7.23
CA PHE A 193 6.80 -1.13 8.19
C PHE A 193 7.72 -0.83 9.37
N ASN A 194 7.72 0.42 9.81
CA ASN A 194 8.47 0.89 10.96
C ASN A 194 7.51 1.58 11.92
N CYS A 195 7.70 1.37 13.23
CA CYS A 195 6.99 2.10 14.27
C CYS A 195 7.98 2.98 15.04
N SER A 196 7.66 4.26 15.16
CA SER A 196 8.48 5.25 15.86
C SER A 196 7.61 6.18 16.72
N THR A 197 8.22 7.11 17.44
CA THR A 197 7.49 8.14 18.20
C THR A 197 6.62 9.05 17.32
N LYS A 198 6.86 9.08 16.00
CA LYS A 198 6.07 9.85 15.02
C LYS A 198 4.88 9.05 14.45
N GLY A 199 4.71 7.79 14.86
CA GLY A 199 3.72 6.86 14.33
C GLY A 199 4.33 5.78 13.44
N VAL A 200 3.46 5.08 12.72
CA VAL A 200 3.82 4.00 11.80
C VAL A 200 4.12 4.56 10.42
N SER A 201 5.17 4.05 9.79
CA SER A 201 5.56 4.41 8.42
C SER A 201 5.91 3.18 7.58
N ILE A 202 5.86 3.35 6.26
CA ILE A 202 6.35 2.40 5.26
C ILE A 202 7.62 2.96 4.64
N GLY A 203 8.67 2.14 4.60
CA GLY A 203 10.00 2.57 4.17
C GLY A 203 10.52 3.68 5.07
N GLN A 204 11.12 4.72 4.46
CA GLN A 204 11.66 5.86 5.20
C GLN A 204 10.67 7.02 5.34
N ASN A 205 9.71 7.17 4.43
CA ASN A 205 9.02 8.46 4.23
C ASN A 205 7.48 8.40 4.22
N ILE A 206 6.85 7.23 4.07
CA ILE A 206 5.38 7.16 3.94
C ILE A 206 4.76 6.99 5.32
N THR A 207 4.17 8.03 5.89
CA THR A 207 3.55 7.95 7.23
C THR A 207 2.08 7.55 7.12
N LEU A 208 1.64 6.59 7.93
CA LEU A 208 0.25 6.14 8.00
C LEU A 208 -0.44 6.81 9.19
N LYS A 209 -1.55 7.50 8.94
CA LYS A 209 -2.32 8.21 9.98
C LYS A 209 -3.81 8.08 9.77
N GLU A 210 -4.28 8.49 8.61
CA GLU A 210 -5.69 8.46 8.27
C GLU A 210 -6.08 7.10 7.71
N PHE A 211 -7.19 6.54 8.20
CA PHE A 211 -7.72 5.28 7.72
C PHE A 211 -9.25 5.28 7.69
N MET A 212 -9.79 4.35 6.90
CA MET A 212 -11.23 4.08 6.78
C MET A 212 -11.47 2.58 6.92
N THR A 213 -12.45 2.18 7.72
CA THR A 213 -12.84 0.77 7.85
C THR A 213 -13.88 0.39 6.81
N ALA A 214 -13.68 -0.74 6.14
CA ALA A 214 -14.58 -1.31 5.14
C ALA A 214 -15.20 -2.63 5.63
N ASP A 215 -16.20 -3.20 4.97
CA ASP A 215 -16.74 -4.52 5.34
C ASP A 215 -15.77 -5.69 5.05
N ASN A 216 -14.83 -5.50 4.13
CA ASN A 216 -13.82 -6.48 3.69
C ASN A 216 -12.37 -5.97 3.88
N GLY A 217 -12.14 -5.09 4.85
CA GLY A 217 -10.78 -4.64 5.17
C GLY A 217 -10.66 -3.22 5.68
N VAL A 218 -9.49 -2.62 5.43
CA VAL A 218 -9.11 -1.27 5.86
C VAL A 218 -8.42 -0.54 4.72
N VAL A 219 -8.66 0.76 4.62
CA VAL A 219 -7.95 1.66 3.70
C VAL A 219 -7.11 2.62 4.52
N TYR A 220 -5.82 2.75 4.22
CA TYR A 220 -4.98 3.84 4.71
C TYR A 220 -4.74 4.85 3.60
N VAL A 221 -4.92 6.12 3.91
CA VAL A 221 -4.62 7.22 2.97
C VAL A 221 -3.11 7.47 3.00
N ILE A 222 -2.48 7.49 1.83
CA ILE A 222 -1.05 7.80 1.69
C ILE A 222 -0.82 8.92 0.67
N ASP A 223 0.24 9.70 0.89
CA ASP A 223 0.61 10.84 0.03
C ASP A 223 1.74 10.53 -0.95
N GLU A 224 2.09 9.26 -1.13
CA GLU A 224 3.14 8.80 -2.04
C GLU A 224 2.66 7.58 -2.82
N VAL A 225 3.11 7.45 -4.07
CA VAL A 225 2.84 6.27 -4.90
C VAL A 225 3.97 5.26 -4.71
N MET A 226 3.64 4.06 -4.26
CA MET A 226 4.59 2.96 -4.05
C MET A 226 4.80 2.16 -5.34
N PHE A 227 5.94 2.38 -5.99
CA PHE A 227 6.34 1.58 -7.14
C PHE A 227 6.82 0.18 -6.70
N PRO A 228 6.36 -0.91 -7.34
CA PRO A 228 6.99 -2.20 -7.13
C PRO A 228 8.43 -2.15 -7.67
N THR A 229 9.35 -2.89 -7.05
CA THR A 229 10.75 -2.94 -7.49
C THR A 229 10.89 -3.35 -8.96
N ARG A 230 9.92 -4.12 -9.48
CA ARG A 230 9.81 -4.50 -10.90
C ARG A 230 9.32 -3.38 -11.84
N ALA A 231 8.74 -2.30 -11.32
CA ALA A 231 8.33 -1.12 -12.09
C ALA A 231 9.37 0.01 -12.04
N ASN A 232 10.47 -0.15 -11.31
CA ASN A 232 11.67 0.61 -11.65
C ASN A 232 12.08 0.15 -13.04
N ASN A 233 11.79 0.98 -14.05
CA ASN A 233 12.28 0.76 -15.40
C ASN A 233 13.80 0.54 -15.35
N LEU A 234 14.35 -0.20 -16.31
CA LEU A 234 15.80 -0.48 -16.38
C LEU A 234 16.62 0.80 -16.19
N LEU A 235 16.13 1.94 -16.68
CA LEU A 235 16.75 3.24 -16.50
C LEU A 235 16.88 3.67 -15.04
N LYS A 236 15.83 3.51 -14.22
CA LYS A 236 15.86 3.87 -12.80
C LYS A 236 16.82 2.98 -12.03
N LEU A 237 16.83 1.68 -12.33
CA LEU A 237 17.80 0.74 -11.75
C LEU A 237 19.24 1.16 -12.07
N LEU A 238 19.53 1.49 -13.33
CA LEU A 238 20.86 1.94 -13.73
C LEU A 238 21.27 3.27 -13.08
N GLU A 239 20.31 4.17 -12.85
CA GLU A 239 20.55 5.42 -12.12
C GLU A 239 20.88 5.17 -10.65
N ASP A 240 20.08 4.34 -9.96
CA ASP A 240 20.25 4.01 -8.55
C ASP A 240 21.58 3.27 -8.29
N GLU A 241 22.00 2.40 -9.23
CA GLU A 241 23.29 1.70 -9.22
C GLU A 241 24.47 2.55 -9.74
N LYS A 242 24.23 3.83 -10.08
CA LYS A 242 25.25 4.79 -10.58
C LYS A 242 25.98 4.35 -11.87
N LEU A 243 25.30 3.62 -12.74
CA LEU A 243 25.80 3.14 -14.04
C LEU A 243 25.63 4.20 -15.14
N ASN A 244 26.17 5.40 -14.87
CA ASN A 244 25.94 6.62 -15.63
C ASN A 244 26.33 6.53 -17.10
N THR A 245 27.47 5.91 -17.41
CA THR A 245 27.99 5.86 -18.78
C THR A 245 27.12 4.97 -19.67
N PHE A 246 26.73 3.79 -19.16
CA PHE A 246 25.83 2.90 -19.88
C PHE A 246 24.42 3.51 -20.02
N LEU A 247 23.92 4.17 -18.97
CA LEU A 247 22.64 4.89 -18.99
C LEU A 247 22.62 5.98 -20.08
N LYS A 248 23.72 6.73 -20.25
CA LYS A 248 23.85 7.72 -21.34
C LYS A 248 23.74 7.09 -22.72
N LEU A 249 24.40 5.94 -22.96
CA LEU A 249 24.33 5.23 -24.24
C LEU A 249 22.91 4.71 -24.52
N MET A 250 22.23 4.17 -23.51
CA MET A 250 20.83 3.73 -23.65
C MET A 250 19.91 4.88 -24.07
N LYS A 251 19.98 6.02 -23.36
CA LYS A 251 19.18 7.21 -23.69
C LYS A 251 19.52 7.78 -25.06
N PHE A 252 20.81 7.86 -25.41
CA PHE A 252 21.26 8.35 -26.71
C PHE A 252 20.73 7.52 -27.88
N THR A 253 20.63 6.21 -27.69
CA THR A 253 20.22 5.26 -28.73
C THR A 253 18.73 5.05 -28.82
N LYS A 254 17.96 5.53 -27.84
CA LYS A 254 16.52 5.25 -27.68
C LYS A 254 16.21 3.75 -27.60
N VAL A 255 17.13 2.97 -27.04
CA VAL A 255 16.91 1.51 -26.86
C VAL A 255 15.97 1.25 -25.67
N ASP A 256 15.90 2.16 -24.72
CA ASP A 256 14.87 2.19 -23.68
C ASP A 256 13.45 2.06 -24.27
N GLU A 257 13.13 2.83 -25.31
CA GLU A 257 11.85 2.71 -26.03
C GLU A 257 11.67 1.30 -26.66
N THR A 258 12.76 0.66 -27.10
CA THR A 258 12.73 -0.71 -27.66
C THR A 258 12.46 -1.76 -26.58
N PHE A 259 13.10 -1.64 -25.42
CA PHE A 259 12.91 -2.57 -24.30
C PHE A 259 11.52 -2.44 -23.69
N GLU A 260 10.95 -1.23 -23.66
CA GLU A 260 9.57 -1.00 -23.23
C GLU A 260 8.55 -1.67 -24.17
N GLN A 261 8.81 -1.69 -25.49
CA GLN A 261 7.87 -2.25 -26.48
C GLN A 261 7.98 -3.77 -26.67
N ALA A 262 9.17 -4.36 -26.52
CA ALA A 262 9.46 -5.74 -26.90
C ALA A 262 9.40 -6.77 -25.75
N GLY A 263 9.08 -6.33 -24.53
CA GLY A 263 8.79 -7.19 -23.38
C GLY A 263 9.97 -7.41 -22.42
N ASP A 264 10.09 -8.60 -21.86
CA ASP A 264 11.07 -8.89 -20.80
C ASP A 264 12.51 -8.93 -21.34
N TYR A 265 13.44 -8.22 -20.70
CA TYR A 265 14.88 -8.27 -20.99
C TYR A 265 15.72 -8.50 -19.73
N THR A 266 16.86 -9.14 -19.93
CA THR A 266 17.96 -9.23 -18.97
C THR A 266 19.15 -8.46 -19.53
N LEU A 267 19.58 -7.40 -18.82
CA LEU A 267 20.74 -6.60 -19.18
C LEU A 267 21.98 -7.10 -18.43
N PHE A 268 23.07 -7.30 -19.16
CA PHE A 268 24.41 -7.55 -18.63
C PHE A 268 25.21 -6.26 -18.70
N VAL A 269 24.97 -5.34 -17.76
CA VAL A 269 25.59 -4.00 -17.81
C VAL A 269 26.98 -4.03 -17.16
N PRO A 270 28.04 -3.56 -17.85
CA PRO A 270 29.34 -3.37 -17.22
C PRO A 270 29.24 -2.34 -16.09
N ASN A 271 29.98 -2.54 -15.00
CA ASN A 271 30.04 -1.53 -13.94
C ASN A 271 30.69 -0.23 -14.44
N GLU A 272 30.46 0.88 -13.73
CA GLU A 272 30.93 2.20 -14.18
C GLU A 272 32.45 2.25 -14.35
N GLU A 273 33.20 1.60 -13.45
CA GLU A 273 34.66 1.52 -13.55
C GLU A 273 35.11 0.82 -14.84
N SER A 274 34.48 -0.29 -15.22
CA SER A 274 34.78 -1.02 -16.46
C SER A 274 34.44 -0.20 -17.70
N MET A 275 33.38 0.61 -17.66
CA MET A 275 33.02 1.53 -18.73
C MET A 275 34.06 2.64 -18.90
N LEU A 276 34.55 3.22 -17.80
CA LEU A 276 35.54 4.29 -17.80
C LEU A 276 36.95 3.81 -18.16
N ASN A 277 37.28 2.56 -17.83
CA ASN A 277 38.55 1.91 -18.20
C ASN A 277 38.58 1.41 -19.65
N MET A 278 37.48 1.55 -20.40
CA MET A 278 37.47 1.25 -21.83
C MET A 278 38.40 2.20 -22.59
N ASP A 279 38.94 1.74 -23.71
CA ASP A 279 39.68 2.59 -24.64
C ASP A 279 38.91 3.90 -24.95
N ALA A 280 39.57 5.03 -24.74
CA ALA A 280 38.93 6.35 -24.81
C ALA A 280 38.44 6.68 -26.23
N THR A 281 39.14 6.20 -27.27
CA THR A 281 38.72 6.37 -28.66
C THR A 281 37.45 5.58 -28.95
N LYS A 282 37.37 4.34 -28.44
CA LYS A 282 36.17 3.50 -28.55
C LYS A 282 34.98 4.08 -27.78
N LEU A 283 35.18 4.56 -26.55
CA LEU A 283 34.09 5.17 -25.78
C LEU A 283 33.56 6.43 -26.47
N LYS A 284 34.47 7.28 -26.97
CA LYS A 284 34.10 8.46 -27.75
C LYS A 284 33.31 8.09 -29.01
N GLU A 285 33.75 7.07 -29.74
CA GLU A 285 33.02 6.57 -30.91
C GLU A 285 31.60 6.10 -30.56
N LEU A 286 31.42 5.38 -29.46
CA LEU A 286 30.08 5.01 -28.99
C LEU A 286 29.25 6.26 -28.65
N MET A 287 29.83 7.27 -28.01
CA MET A 287 29.09 8.49 -27.66
C MET A 287 28.71 9.36 -28.87
N GLU A 288 29.42 9.25 -29.99
CA GLU A 288 29.16 10.05 -31.19
C GLU A 288 28.38 9.29 -32.28
N ASN A 289 28.48 7.96 -32.32
CA ASN A 289 27.86 7.12 -33.34
C ASN A 289 26.67 6.32 -32.77
N ARG A 290 25.47 6.80 -33.06
CA ARG A 290 24.21 6.21 -32.57
C ARG A 290 24.00 4.75 -33.00
N VAL A 291 24.44 4.35 -34.19
CA VAL A 291 24.29 2.98 -34.68
C VAL A 291 25.19 2.03 -33.90
N LYS A 292 26.47 2.40 -33.71
CA LYS A 292 27.43 1.60 -32.93
C LYS A 292 27.03 1.52 -31.46
N ALA A 293 26.59 2.63 -30.86
CA ALA A 293 26.05 2.61 -29.51
C ALA A 293 24.83 1.71 -29.39
N ARG A 294 23.90 1.74 -30.36
CA ARG A 294 22.71 0.89 -30.32
C ARG A 294 23.10 -0.58 -30.38
N GLN A 295 24.01 -0.95 -31.28
CA GLN A 295 24.54 -2.32 -31.35
C GLN A 295 25.23 -2.73 -30.05
N PHE A 296 26.03 -1.85 -29.46
CA PHE A 296 26.69 -2.10 -28.18
C PHE A 296 25.68 -2.36 -27.07
N VAL A 297 24.68 -1.50 -26.89
CA VAL A 297 23.63 -1.68 -25.86
C VAL A 297 22.85 -2.98 -26.08
N LEU A 298 22.42 -3.25 -27.31
CA LEU A 298 21.66 -4.46 -27.63
C LEU A 298 22.49 -5.74 -27.46
N HIS A 299 23.81 -5.69 -27.65
CA HIS A 299 24.69 -6.83 -27.39
C HIS A 299 24.78 -7.20 -25.90
N HIS A 300 24.50 -6.24 -25.02
CA HIS A 300 24.42 -6.45 -23.57
C HIS A 300 22.99 -6.80 -23.10
N ALA A 301 22.05 -7.00 -24.02
CA ALA A 301 20.66 -7.31 -23.70
C ALA A 301 20.27 -8.68 -24.25
N VAL A 302 19.66 -9.51 -23.41
CA VAL A 302 19.08 -10.80 -23.82
C VAL A 302 17.59 -10.75 -23.56
N GLN A 303 16.79 -11.19 -24.53
CA GLN A 303 15.34 -11.28 -24.35
C GLN A 303 14.99 -12.39 -23.35
N GLY A 304 14.11 -12.10 -22.40
CA GLY A 304 13.66 -12.97 -21.32
C GLY A 304 14.19 -12.58 -19.93
N LYS A 305 13.55 -13.12 -18.89
CA LYS A 305 14.00 -13.02 -17.49
C LYS A 305 14.75 -14.28 -17.10
N PHE A 306 16.05 -14.16 -16.83
CA PHE A 306 16.86 -15.26 -16.32
C PHE A 306 17.01 -15.12 -14.80
N LYS A 307 16.55 -16.13 -14.06
CA LYS A 307 16.80 -16.22 -12.60
C LYS A 307 17.98 -17.14 -12.35
N ASN A 308 18.79 -16.79 -11.34
CA ASN A 308 19.86 -17.67 -10.86
C ASN A 308 19.22 -18.96 -10.28
N PRO A 309 19.55 -20.16 -10.81
CA PRO A 309 18.96 -21.42 -10.35
C PRO A 309 19.26 -21.77 -8.88
N ARG A 310 20.19 -21.07 -8.21
CA ARG A 310 20.48 -21.26 -6.77
C ARG A 310 19.44 -20.65 -5.82
N ASN A 311 18.49 -19.86 -6.31
CA ASN A 311 17.44 -19.23 -5.48
C ASN A 311 16.10 -19.99 -5.51
N LEU A 312 16.12 -21.32 -5.75
CA LEU A 312 14.97 -22.22 -5.71
C LEU A 312 14.88 -23.03 -4.41
N ARG A 313 15.27 -22.44 -3.27
CA ARG A 313 15.02 -23.01 -1.94
C ARG A 313 14.19 -22.06 -1.11
#